data_AF-Q9L5W7-F1
#
_entry.id   AF-Q9L5W7-F1
#
_cell.length_a   1.000
_cell.length_b   1.000
_cell.length_c   1.000
_cell.angle_alpha   90.00
_cell.angle_beta   90.00
_cell.angle_gamma   90.00
#
_symmetry.space_group_name_H-M   'P 1'
#
loop_
_entity.id
_entity.type
_entity.pdbx_description
1 polymer ?
#
loop_
_entity_poly.entity_id
_entity_poly.type
_entity_poly.pdbx_seq_one_letter_code
_entity_poly.pdbx_strand_id
1 'polypeptide(L)'
;MNYLPEPLEKINYQIARLEIEKAALTNDSETKQTAIKNKERILEIDKELNTLKLQKVDLEKRWKQEKEDIQKFSSIKENIEELNRKLPLLQSEGKYVEASKIMYVLVPELIKTRDELEQKIQSRKNRLIKEVVDAEEVADIVSKWTNIPVNRLLENQKQKILNLSETLKKRVKGQDQAIELISDAIKRSKANINDPNRPIGSFLFLGPTGAGKS
;
A
#
# COMPACT_ATOMS: atom_id res chain seq x y z
N MET A 1 5.94 -9.30 10.28
CA MET A 1 4.56 -9.04 9.83
C MET A 1 3.59 -9.93 10.60
N ASN A 2 2.95 -9.41 11.65
CA ASN A 2 1.91 -10.09 12.43
C ASN A 2 0.54 -9.43 12.17
N TYR A 3 0.18 -9.19 10.91
CA TYR A 3 -1.14 -8.68 10.56
C TYR A 3 -1.95 -9.82 9.93
N LEU A 4 -3.14 -10.08 10.46
CA LEU A 4 -4.07 -11.06 9.90
C LEU A 4 -4.83 -10.38 8.74
N PRO A 5 -4.96 -10.98 7.56
CA PRO A 5 -5.70 -10.38 6.46
C PRO A 5 -7.14 -10.01 6.88
N GLU A 6 -7.61 -8.84 6.45
CA GLU A 6 -8.96 -8.32 6.76
C GLU A 6 -10.08 -9.36 6.49
N PRO A 7 -10.05 -10.18 5.42
CA PRO A 7 -11.06 -11.23 5.22
C PRO A 7 -11.08 -12.30 6.33
N LEU A 8 -9.92 -12.68 6.86
CA LEU A 8 -9.81 -13.64 7.95
C LEU A 8 -10.25 -13.02 9.29
N GLU A 9 -9.91 -11.75 9.53
CA GLU A 9 -10.39 -11.01 10.71
C GLU A 9 -11.92 -10.93 10.74
N LYS A 10 -12.55 -10.58 9.60
CA LYS A 10 -14.02 -10.51 9.48
C LYS A 10 -14.70 -11.84 9.78
N ILE A 11 -14.19 -12.94 9.22
CA ILE A 11 -14.76 -14.27 9.46
C ILE A 11 -14.57 -14.70 10.92
N ASN A 12 -13.40 -14.44 11.51
CA ASN A 12 -13.17 -14.73 12.92
C ASN A 12 -14.15 -13.97 13.82
N TYR A 13 -14.40 -12.70 13.53
CA TYR A 13 -15.37 -11.88 14.27
C TYR A 13 -16.80 -12.42 14.12
N GLN A 14 -17.20 -12.81 12.91
CA GLN A 14 -18.52 -13.39 12.65
C GLN A 14 -18.73 -14.72 13.38
N ILE A 15 -17.73 -15.61 13.34
CA ILE A 15 -17.76 -16.88 14.06
C ILE A 15 -17.91 -16.63 15.57
N ALA A 16 -17.09 -15.73 16.13
CA ALA A 16 -17.15 -15.42 17.56
C ALA A 16 -18.52 -14.86 17.97
N ARG A 17 -19.10 -13.96 17.16
CA ARG A 17 -20.44 -13.41 17.40
C ARG A 17 -21.51 -14.50 17.44
N LEU A 18 -21.50 -15.41 16.47
CA LEU A 18 -22.46 -16.52 16.39
C LEU A 18 -22.27 -17.53 17.53
N GLU A 19 -21.03 -17.79 17.95
CA GLU A 19 -20.75 -18.66 19.11
C GLU A 19 -21.26 -18.05 20.42
N ILE A 20 -21.12 -16.74 20.60
CA ILE A 20 -21.69 -16.01 21.76
C ILE A 20 -23.23 -16.05 21.72
N GLU A 21 -23.84 -15.78 20.56
CA GLU A 21 -25.30 -15.86 20.39
C GLU A 21 -25.82 -17.27 20.72
N LYS A 22 -25.15 -18.31 20.22
CA LYS A 22 -25.48 -19.70 20.53
C LYS A 22 -25.41 -19.98 22.04
N ALA A 23 -24.35 -19.53 22.72
CA ALA A 23 -24.18 -19.73 24.16
C ALA A 23 -25.24 -19.00 24.99
N ALA A 24 -25.65 -17.79 24.58
CA ALA A 24 -26.74 -17.06 25.23
C ALA A 24 -28.08 -17.80 25.09
N LEU A 25 -28.42 -18.23 23.86
CA LEU A 25 -29.67 -18.94 23.56
C LEU A 25 -29.77 -20.31 24.27
N THR A 26 -28.65 -20.98 24.52
CA THR A 26 -28.62 -22.22 25.30
C THR A 26 -28.88 -22.00 26.79
N ASN A 27 -28.57 -20.81 27.33
CA ASN A 27 -28.77 -20.50 28.74
C ASN A 27 -30.18 -19.91 29.02
N ASP A 28 -30.80 -19.23 28.05
CA ASP A 28 -32.12 -18.57 28.15
C ASP A 28 -33.32 -19.51 27.91
N SER A 29 -33.37 -20.67 28.58
CA SER A 29 -34.46 -21.65 28.42
C SER A 29 -35.43 -21.70 29.61
N GLU A 30 -36.10 -20.57 29.91
CA GLU A 30 -37.04 -20.47 31.04
C GLU A 30 -38.47 -20.99 30.75
N THR A 31 -38.93 -21.02 29.49
CA THR A 31 -40.30 -21.47 29.13
C THR A 31 -40.27 -22.48 27.98
N LYS A 32 -41.24 -23.42 27.92
CA LYS A 32 -41.30 -24.45 26.85
C LYS A 32 -41.37 -23.86 25.43
N GLN A 33 -42.07 -22.72 25.23
CA GLN A 33 -42.17 -22.06 23.92
C GLN A 33 -40.88 -21.33 23.51
N THR A 34 -40.16 -20.71 24.46
CA THR A 34 -38.83 -20.12 24.22
C THR A 34 -37.79 -21.19 23.94
N ALA A 35 -37.85 -22.34 24.62
CA ALA A 35 -36.95 -23.47 24.37
C ALA A 35 -37.09 -24.06 22.96
N ILE A 36 -38.29 -24.06 22.35
CA ILE A 36 -38.50 -24.56 20.98
C ILE A 36 -37.94 -23.57 19.95
N LYS A 37 -38.23 -22.26 20.10
CA LYS A 37 -37.69 -21.21 19.22
C LYS A 37 -36.16 -21.10 19.31
N ASN A 38 -35.58 -21.20 20.51
CA ASN A 38 -34.14 -21.18 20.70
C ASN A 38 -33.48 -22.38 20.00
N LYS A 39 -34.09 -23.56 20.05
CA LYS A 39 -33.58 -24.74 19.33
C LYS A 39 -33.56 -24.56 17.81
N GLU A 40 -34.61 -23.97 17.24
CA GLU A 40 -34.66 -23.67 15.80
C GLU A 40 -33.54 -22.68 15.41
N ARG A 41 -33.37 -21.59 16.17
CA ARG A 41 -32.31 -20.61 15.93
C ARG A 41 -30.90 -21.21 16.11
N ILE A 42 -30.69 -22.06 17.11
CA ILE A 42 -29.40 -22.75 17.31
C ILE A 42 -29.07 -23.64 16.09
N LEU A 43 -30.05 -24.33 15.51
CA LEU A 43 -29.84 -25.13 14.30
C LEU A 43 -29.45 -24.28 13.08
N GLU A 44 -30.03 -23.08 12.95
CA GLU A 44 -29.62 -22.12 11.91
C GLU A 44 -28.20 -21.63 12.14
N ILE A 45 -27.86 -21.21 13.37
CA ILE A 45 -26.53 -20.77 13.75
C ILE A 45 -25.50 -21.87 13.49
N ASP A 46 -25.81 -23.14 13.76
CA ASP A 46 -24.90 -24.25 13.49
C ASP A 46 -24.65 -24.45 11.98
N LYS A 47 -25.67 -24.24 11.13
CA LYS A 47 -25.47 -24.25 9.68
C LYS A 47 -24.57 -23.09 9.26
N GLU A 48 -24.82 -21.88 9.74
CA GLU A 48 -24.01 -20.69 9.45
C GLU A 48 -22.55 -20.87 9.92
N LEU A 49 -22.34 -21.33 11.15
CA LEU A 49 -21.01 -21.62 11.71
C LEU A 49 -20.25 -22.65 10.89
N ASN A 50 -20.91 -23.72 10.43
CA ASN A 50 -20.26 -24.70 9.57
C ASN A 50 -19.81 -24.09 8.24
N THR A 51 -20.66 -23.25 7.61
CA THR A 51 -20.28 -22.57 6.37
C THR A 51 -19.10 -21.61 6.58
N LEU A 52 -19.12 -20.81 7.64
CA LEU A 52 -18.04 -19.87 7.96
C LEU A 52 -16.74 -20.57 8.35
N LYS A 53 -16.81 -21.69 9.09
CA LYS A 53 -15.64 -22.50 9.44
C LYS A 53 -14.98 -23.10 8.21
N LEU A 54 -15.76 -23.58 7.23
CA LEU A 54 -15.22 -24.07 5.96
C LEU A 54 -14.54 -22.94 5.16
N GLN A 55 -15.17 -21.77 5.08
CA GLN A 55 -14.58 -20.60 4.42
C GLN A 55 -13.29 -20.14 5.10
N LYS A 56 -13.26 -20.15 6.45
CA LYS A 56 -12.07 -19.83 7.24
C LYS A 56 -10.91 -20.74 6.89
N VAL A 57 -11.12 -22.06 6.88
CA VAL A 57 -10.07 -23.04 6.57
C VAL A 57 -9.50 -22.83 5.18
N ASP A 58 -10.34 -22.57 4.18
CA ASP A 58 -9.88 -22.28 2.82
C ASP A 58 -9.05 -20.98 2.75
N LEU A 59 -9.50 -19.92 3.41
CA LEU A 59 -8.77 -18.65 3.47
C LEU A 59 -7.45 -18.76 4.24
N GLU A 60 -7.41 -19.49 5.36
CA GLU A 60 -6.18 -19.73 6.11
C GLU A 60 -5.16 -20.51 5.27
N LYS A 61 -5.63 -21.53 4.52
CA LYS A 61 -4.78 -22.28 3.61
C LYS A 61 -4.19 -21.39 2.52
N ARG A 62 -5.01 -20.54 1.90
CA ARG A 62 -4.55 -19.58 0.88
C ARG A 62 -3.55 -18.58 1.48
N TRP A 63 -3.85 -18.01 2.64
CA TRP A 63 -2.98 -17.06 3.32
C TRP A 63 -1.62 -17.67 3.66
N LYS A 64 -1.60 -18.92 4.16
CA LYS A 64 -0.36 -19.63 4.46
C LYS A 64 0.47 -19.86 3.20
N GLN A 65 -0.16 -20.27 2.10
CA GLN A 65 0.52 -20.45 0.82
C GLN A 65 1.09 -19.13 0.29
N GLU A 66 0.31 -18.04 0.33
CA GLU A 66 0.79 -16.71 -0.06
C GLU A 66 1.97 -16.26 0.80
N LYS A 67 1.90 -16.45 2.12
CA LYS A 67 2.97 -16.13 3.04
C LYS A 67 4.25 -16.90 2.72
N GLU A 68 4.14 -18.20 2.46
CA GLU A 68 5.28 -19.04 2.09
C GLU A 68 5.92 -18.62 0.77
N ASP A 69 5.12 -18.30 -0.25
CA ASP A 69 5.64 -17.84 -1.54
C ASP A 69 6.34 -16.47 -1.40
N ILE A 70 5.80 -15.54 -0.60
CA ILE A 70 6.42 -14.24 -0.32
C ILE A 70 7.73 -14.42 0.47
N GLN A 71 7.74 -15.30 1.48
CA GLN A 71 8.96 -15.59 2.24
C GLN A 71 10.07 -16.17 1.35
N LYS A 72 9.70 -17.07 0.42
CA LYS A 72 10.64 -17.62 -0.58
C LYS A 72 11.13 -16.54 -1.55
N PHE A 73 10.24 -15.67 -2.00
CA PHE A 73 10.60 -14.56 -2.88
C PHE A 73 11.59 -13.60 -2.20
N SER A 74 11.32 -13.25 -0.94
CA SER A 74 12.20 -12.41 -0.13
C SER A 74 13.57 -13.06 0.10
N SER A 75 13.62 -14.36 0.43
CA SER A 75 14.89 -15.04 0.66
C SER A 75 15.72 -15.18 -0.62
N ILE A 76 15.08 -15.39 -1.79
CA ILE A 76 15.78 -15.39 -3.07
C ILE A 76 16.40 -14.01 -3.37
N LYS A 77 15.67 -12.91 -3.12
CA LYS A 77 16.22 -11.56 -3.26
C LYS A 77 17.43 -11.33 -2.35
N GLU A 78 17.32 -11.73 -1.08
CA GLU A 78 18.41 -11.62 -0.12
C GLU A 78 19.64 -12.43 -0.57
N ASN A 79 19.45 -13.65 -1.07
CA ASN A 79 20.54 -14.47 -1.62
C ASN A 79 21.20 -13.82 -2.84
N ILE A 80 20.42 -13.21 -3.76
CA ILE A 80 20.97 -12.49 -4.92
C ILE A 80 21.83 -11.31 -4.44
N GLU A 81 21.33 -10.52 -3.49
CA GLU A 81 22.08 -9.40 -2.92
C GLU A 81 23.34 -9.87 -2.20
N GLU A 82 23.28 -10.96 -1.45
CA GLU A 82 24.45 -11.53 -0.78
C GLU A 82 25.52 -11.98 -1.77
N LEU A 83 25.13 -12.68 -2.84
CA LEU A 83 26.05 -13.10 -3.90
C LEU A 83 26.66 -11.90 -4.63
N ASN A 84 25.86 -10.87 -4.93
CA ASN A 84 26.35 -9.64 -5.54
C ASN A 84 27.31 -8.87 -4.62
N ARG A 85 27.12 -8.91 -3.29
CA ARG A 85 28.07 -8.34 -2.33
C ARG A 85 29.37 -9.16 -2.24
N LYS A 86 29.30 -10.48 -2.34
CA LYS A 86 30.47 -11.37 -2.31
C LYS A 86 31.31 -11.28 -3.59
N LEU A 87 30.70 -10.95 -4.71
CA LEU A 87 31.37 -10.96 -6.02
C LEU A 87 32.61 -10.03 -6.08
N PRO A 88 32.56 -8.74 -5.67
CA PRO A 88 33.75 -7.88 -5.62
C PRO A 88 34.85 -8.40 -4.68
N LEU A 89 34.46 -8.98 -3.55
CA LEU A 89 35.39 -9.58 -2.58
C LEU A 89 36.18 -10.73 -3.23
N LEU A 90 35.49 -11.68 -3.86
CA LEU A 90 36.11 -12.81 -4.55
C LEU A 90 37.00 -12.37 -5.72
N GLN A 91 36.60 -11.33 -6.45
CA GLN A 91 37.42 -10.73 -7.50
C GLN A 91 38.72 -10.13 -6.93
N SER A 92 38.63 -9.40 -5.81
CA SER A 92 39.80 -8.80 -5.15
C SER A 92 40.75 -9.85 -4.55
N GLU A 93 40.23 -10.99 -4.09
CA GLU A 93 41.00 -12.11 -3.55
C GLU A 93 41.60 -13.02 -4.64
N GLY A 94 41.32 -12.76 -5.92
CA GLY A 94 41.79 -13.57 -7.05
C GLY A 94 41.06 -14.91 -7.23
N LYS A 95 39.91 -15.12 -6.56
CA LYS A 95 39.07 -16.32 -6.65
C LYS A 95 38.16 -16.28 -7.88
N TYR A 96 38.75 -16.22 -9.06
CA TYR A 96 38.02 -16.00 -10.33
C TYR A 96 37.07 -17.14 -10.71
N VAL A 97 37.37 -18.39 -10.33
CA VAL A 97 36.49 -19.54 -10.61
C VAL A 97 35.16 -19.40 -9.86
N GLU A 98 35.22 -19.04 -8.57
CA GLU A 98 34.04 -18.82 -7.74
C GLU A 98 33.24 -17.60 -8.20
N ALA A 99 33.94 -16.50 -8.53
CA ALA A 99 33.33 -15.29 -9.09
C ALA A 99 32.58 -15.57 -10.41
N SER A 100 33.18 -16.36 -11.31
CA SER A 100 32.57 -16.79 -12.57
C SER A 100 31.30 -17.62 -12.33
N LYS A 101 31.34 -18.56 -11.39
CA LYS A 101 30.17 -19.36 -11.00
C LYS A 101 29.03 -18.49 -10.47
N ILE A 102 29.34 -17.47 -9.68
CA ILE A 102 28.34 -16.52 -9.19
C ILE A 102 27.69 -15.75 -10.35
N MET A 103 28.51 -15.19 -11.24
CA MET A 103 28.02 -14.36 -12.35
C MET A 103 27.20 -15.11 -13.39
N TYR A 104 27.65 -16.32 -13.77
CA TYR A 104 27.11 -17.01 -14.95
C TYR A 104 26.19 -18.17 -14.62
N VAL A 105 26.16 -18.65 -13.38
CA VAL A 105 25.32 -19.78 -12.96
C VAL A 105 24.37 -19.36 -11.85
N LEU A 106 24.90 -19.04 -10.66
CA LEU A 106 24.08 -18.90 -9.45
C LEU A 106 23.13 -17.69 -9.50
N VAL A 107 23.63 -16.50 -9.82
CA VAL A 107 22.79 -15.29 -9.89
C VAL A 107 21.74 -15.39 -11.01
N PRO A 108 22.09 -15.81 -12.25
CA PRO A 108 21.10 -16.03 -13.29
C PRO A 108 20.01 -17.05 -12.94
N GLU A 109 20.37 -18.17 -12.30
CA GLU A 109 19.41 -19.18 -11.84
C GLU A 109 18.45 -18.60 -10.80
N LEU A 110 18.98 -17.88 -9.80
CA LEU A 110 18.16 -17.25 -8.77
C LEU A 110 17.26 -16.15 -9.34
N ILE A 111 17.72 -15.36 -10.31
CA ILE A 111 16.90 -14.37 -11.01
C ILE A 111 15.75 -15.06 -11.74
N LYS A 112 16.03 -16.16 -12.46
CA LYS A 112 14.99 -16.92 -13.15
C LYS A 112 13.94 -17.45 -12.16
N THR A 113 14.37 -18.06 -11.06
CA THR A 113 13.45 -18.56 -10.02
C THR A 113 12.66 -17.42 -9.36
N ARG A 114 13.30 -16.27 -9.11
CA ARG A 114 12.65 -15.07 -8.61
C ARG A 114 11.52 -14.62 -9.55
N ASP A 115 11.80 -14.55 -10.85
CA ASP A 115 10.86 -14.05 -11.86
C ASP A 115 9.67 -15.00 -12.04
N GLU A 116 9.91 -16.31 -12.01
CA GLU A 116 8.85 -17.33 -12.02
C GLU A 116 7.95 -17.21 -10.78
N LEU A 117 8.54 -17.02 -9.59
CA LEU A 117 7.80 -16.78 -8.35
C LEU A 117 7.03 -15.46 -8.39
N GLU A 118 7.63 -14.39 -8.91
CA GLU A 118 6.98 -13.09 -9.06
C GLU A 118 5.76 -13.19 -9.98
N GLN A 119 5.88 -13.85 -11.13
CA GLN A 119 4.76 -14.08 -12.04
C GLN A 119 3.67 -14.94 -11.40
N LYS A 120 4.05 -15.98 -10.65
CA LYS A 120 3.10 -16.81 -9.89
C LYS A 120 2.37 -15.99 -8.83
N ILE A 121 3.05 -15.06 -8.16
CA ILE A 121 2.44 -14.17 -7.17
C ILE A 121 1.54 -13.14 -7.89
N GLN A 122 1.97 -12.55 -9.01
CA GLN A 122 1.23 -11.56 -9.85
C GLN A 122 -0.02 -12.11 -10.53
N SER A 123 0.00 -13.35 -10.97
CA SER A 123 -1.16 -14.00 -11.60
C SER A 123 -2.29 -14.35 -10.63
N ARG A 124 -2.07 -14.30 -9.31
CA ARG A 124 -3.12 -14.56 -8.32
C ARG A 124 -4.12 -13.41 -8.26
N LYS A 125 -5.36 -13.68 -8.68
CA LYS A 125 -6.53 -12.83 -8.42
C LYS A 125 -6.92 -12.95 -6.94
N ASN A 126 -7.30 -11.83 -6.32
CA ASN A 126 -7.73 -11.73 -4.91
C ASN A 126 -6.67 -12.16 -3.87
N ARG A 127 -5.51 -11.52 -3.91
CA ARG A 127 -4.46 -11.74 -2.89
C ARG A 127 -4.93 -11.32 -1.50
N LEU A 128 -4.57 -12.11 -0.49
CA LEU A 128 -4.78 -11.80 0.92
C LEU A 128 -3.63 -10.97 1.50
N ILE A 129 -2.44 -11.08 0.90
CA ILE A 129 -1.26 -10.29 1.27
C ILE A 129 -0.97 -9.29 0.15
N LYS A 130 -1.01 -8.00 0.51
CA LYS A 130 -0.58 -6.90 -0.35
C LYS A 130 0.90 -6.61 -0.02
N GLU A 131 1.80 -6.94 -0.95
CA GLU A 131 3.25 -6.73 -0.78
C GLU A 131 3.72 -5.38 -1.33
N VAL A 132 2.92 -4.77 -2.23
CA VAL A 132 3.25 -3.48 -2.83
C VAL A 132 2.69 -2.37 -1.95
N VAL A 133 3.59 -1.56 -1.39
CA VAL A 133 3.23 -0.29 -0.79
C VAL A 133 2.88 0.66 -1.93
N ASP A 134 1.59 0.89 -2.14
CA ASP A 134 1.11 1.81 -3.16
C ASP A 134 1.33 3.27 -2.72
N ALA A 135 1.35 4.20 -3.68
CA ALA A 135 1.42 5.63 -3.39
C ALA A 135 0.31 6.09 -2.44
N GLU A 136 -0.86 5.44 -2.49
CA GLU A 136 -1.99 5.66 -1.58
C GLU A 136 -1.65 5.31 -0.13
N GLU A 137 -0.98 4.19 0.13
CA GLU A 137 -0.59 3.78 1.49
C GLU A 137 0.47 4.70 2.09
N VAL A 138 1.44 5.13 1.28
CA VAL A 138 2.41 6.15 1.70
C VAL A 138 1.68 7.46 2.01
N ALA A 139 0.75 7.88 1.16
CA ALA A 139 -0.02 9.10 1.35
C ALA A 139 -0.90 9.05 2.59
N ASP A 140 -1.47 7.90 2.95
CA ASP A 140 -2.24 7.71 4.19
C ASP A 140 -1.38 7.90 5.44
N ILE A 141 -0.16 7.35 5.45
CA ILE A 141 0.78 7.51 6.58
C ILE A 141 1.23 8.98 6.68
N VAL A 142 1.64 9.58 5.56
CA VAL A 142 2.07 10.97 5.50
C VAL A 142 0.92 11.92 5.89
N SER A 143 -0.31 11.63 5.47
CA SER A 143 -1.51 12.38 5.85
C SER A 143 -1.72 12.35 7.37
N LYS A 144 -1.57 11.18 8.02
CA LYS A 144 -1.71 11.07 9.48
C LYS A 144 -0.65 11.88 10.24
N TRP A 145 0.58 11.97 9.72
CA TRP A 145 1.65 12.74 10.36
C TRP A 145 1.56 14.24 10.09
N THR A 146 1.20 14.62 8.86
CA THR A 146 1.22 16.02 8.40
C THR A 146 -0.13 16.72 8.52
N ASN A 147 -1.20 15.96 8.79
CA ASN A 147 -2.59 16.42 8.75
C ASN A 147 -3.01 16.99 7.37
N ILE A 148 -2.29 16.63 6.31
CA ILE A 148 -2.59 17.02 4.93
C ILE A 148 -3.45 15.93 4.29
N PRO A 149 -4.65 16.26 3.79
CA PRO A 149 -5.54 15.29 3.15
C PRO A 149 -4.87 14.49 2.03
N VAL A 150 -5.12 13.17 2.01
CA VAL A 150 -4.57 12.19 1.05
C VAL A 150 -4.82 12.61 -0.40
N ASN A 151 -6.01 13.15 -0.69
CA ASN A 151 -6.35 13.68 -2.01
C ASN A 151 -5.42 14.80 -2.49
N ARG A 152 -4.83 15.59 -1.58
CA ARG A 152 -3.83 16.61 -1.91
C ARG A 152 -2.42 16.06 -2.07
N LEU A 153 -2.13 14.90 -1.47
CA LEU A 153 -0.84 14.21 -1.58
C LEU A 153 -0.76 13.38 -2.87
N LEU A 154 -1.86 12.75 -3.25
CA LEU A 154 -2.01 11.98 -4.48
C LEU A 154 -2.30 12.85 -5.71
N GLU A 155 -2.63 14.13 -5.50
CA GLU A 155 -2.87 15.06 -6.61
C GLU A 155 -1.63 15.15 -7.50
N ASN A 156 -1.80 14.89 -8.80
CA ASN A 156 -0.70 14.89 -9.74
C ASN A 156 -0.06 16.29 -9.76
N GLN A 157 1.19 16.39 -9.30
CA GLN A 157 1.93 17.66 -9.23
C GLN A 157 1.90 18.41 -10.57
N LYS A 158 1.92 17.69 -11.69
CA LYS A 158 1.81 18.27 -13.04
C LYS A 158 0.48 19.00 -13.24
N GLN A 159 -0.65 18.38 -12.90
CA GLN A 159 -1.97 19.00 -13.03
C GLN A 159 -2.12 20.20 -12.10
N LYS A 160 -1.58 20.11 -10.87
CA LYS A 160 -1.58 21.22 -9.92
C LYS A 160 -0.82 22.45 -10.44
N ILE A 161 0.30 22.23 -11.13
CA ILE A 161 1.09 23.30 -11.75
C ILE A 161 0.38 23.87 -13.00
N LEU A 162 -0.23 23.02 -13.81
CA LEU A 162 -1.00 23.45 -14.99
C LEU A 162 -2.17 24.36 -14.59
N ASN A 163 -2.89 24.00 -13.54
CA ASN A 163 -4.07 24.71 -13.02
C ASN A 163 -3.72 25.76 -11.95
N LEU A 164 -2.44 26.11 -11.78
CA LEU A 164 -1.99 26.99 -10.71
C LEU A 164 -2.60 28.40 -10.82
N SER A 165 -2.65 28.97 -12.03
CA SER A 165 -3.24 30.29 -12.28
C SER A 165 -4.72 30.33 -11.89
N GLU A 166 -5.52 29.35 -12.34
CA GLU A 166 -6.94 29.24 -12.00
C GLU A 166 -7.16 29.06 -10.49
N THR A 167 -6.29 28.28 -9.85
CA THR A 167 -6.35 28.04 -8.40
C THR A 167 -6.07 29.32 -7.61
N LEU A 168 -5.10 30.13 -8.05
CA LEU A 168 -4.78 31.43 -7.45
C LEU A 168 -5.92 32.44 -7.65
N LYS A 169 -6.54 32.49 -8.83
CA LYS A 169 -7.68 33.38 -9.13
C LYS A 169 -8.91 33.13 -8.24
N LYS A 170 -9.07 31.93 -7.70
CA LYS A 170 -10.14 31.62 -6.73
C LYS A 170 -9.95 32.30 -5.37
N ARG A 171 -8.72 32.71 -5.04
CA ARG A 171 -8.38 33.34 -3.75
C ARG A 171 -7.95 34.79 -3.89
N VAL A 172 -7.26 35.13 -4.97
CA VAL A 172 -6.78 36.47 -5.26
C VAL A 172 -7.77 37.13 -6.21
N LYS A 173 -8.43 38.19 -5.72
CA LYS A 173 -9.40 38.96 -6.51
C LYS A 173 -8.65 40.01 -7.34
N GLY A 174 -8.68 39.87 -8.66
CA GLY A 174 -7.93 40.71 -9.59
C GLY A 174 -6.45 40.30 -9.68
N GLN A 175 -5.60 41.20 -10.18
CA GLN A 175 -4.15 40.96 -10.35
C GLN A 175 -3.80 39.86 -11.37
N ASP A 176 -4.61 39.70 -12.44
CA ASP A 176 -4.44 38.64 -13.44
C ASP A 176 -3.00 38.56 -14.00
N GLN A 177 -2.40 39.71 -14.31
CA GLN A 177 -1.04 39.79 -14.83
C GLN A 177 0.00 39.25 -13.83
N ALA A 178 -0.14 39.57 -12.54
CA ALA A 178 0.77 39.08 -11.52
C ALA A 178 0.63 37.56 -11.32
N ILE A 179 -0.62 37.07 -11.29
CA ILE A 179 -0.92 35.63 -11.17
C ILE A 179 -0.33 34.85 -12.34
N GLU A 180 -0.44 35.36 -13.56
CA GLU A 180 0.11 34.74 -14.77
C GLU A 180 1.64 34.70 -14.74
N LEU A 181 2.30 35.82 -14.45
CA LEU A 181 3.77 35.90 -14.35
C LEU A 181 4.35 34.94 -13.29
N ILE A 182 3.71 34.84 -12.14
CA ILE A 182 4.12 33.92 -11.07
C ILE A 182 3.91 32.47 -11.50
N SER A 183 2.74 32.17 -12.09
CA SER A 183 2.42 30.83 -12.56
C SER A 183 3.42 30.35 -13.61
N ASP A 184 3.82 31.22 -14.54
CA ASP A 184 4.78 30.90 -15.60
C ASP A 184 6.22 30.74 -15.10
N ALA A 185 6.62 31.54 -14.12
CA ALA A 185 7.91 31.36 -13.45
C ALA A 185 7.98 30.00 -12.73
N ILE A 186 6.93 29.62 -11.99
CA ILE A 186 6.83 28.34 -11.29
C ILE A 186 6.80 27.17 -12.29
N LYS A 187 6.04 27.29 -13.40
CA LYS A 187 6.02 26.28 -14.49
C LYS A 187 7.41 26.08 -15.10
N ARG A 188 8.13 27.16 -15.42
CA ARG A 188 9.50 27.09 -15.98
C ARG A 188 10.49 26.44 -15.02
N SER A 189 10.43 26.78 -13.74
CA SER A 189 11.27 26.14 -12.72
C SER A 189 10.97 24.64 -12.61
N LYS A 190 9.69 24.24 -12.61
CA LYS A 190 9.30 22.83 -12.52
C LYS A 190 9.56 22.01 -13.78
N ALA A 191 9.67 22.68 -14.94
CA ALA A 191 10.11 22.07 -16.19
C ALA A 191 11.66 21.98 -16.29
N ASN A 192 12.41 22.33 -15.24
CA ASN A 192 13.88 22.41 -15.25
C ASN A 192 14.46 23.27 -16.38
N ILE A 193 13.70 24.30 -16.82
CA ILE A 193 14.16 25.25 -17.84
C ILE A 193 15.07 26.33 -17.20
N ASN A 194 15.09 26.43 -15.87
CA ASN A 194 15.89 27.39 -15.09
C ASN A 194 17.08 26.71 -14.40
N ASP A 195 18.10 27.50 -14.05
CA ASP A 195 19.29 27.07 -13.28
C ASP A 195 18.89 26.44 -11.92
N PRO A 196 19.31 25.19 -11.63
CA PRO A 196 19.02 24.50 -10.36
C PRO A 196 19.54 25.23 -9.11
N ASN A 197 20.57 26.07 -9.24
CA ASN A 197 21.16 26.80 -8.12
C ASN A 197 20.43 28.12 -7.80
N ARG A 198 19.35 28.44 -8.51
CA ARG A 198 18.55 29.64 -8.31
C ARG A 198 17.19 29.31 -7.68
N PRO A 199 16.60 30.24 -6.91
CA PRO A 199 15.27 30.04 -6.35
C PRO A 199 14.22 29.84 -7.46
N ILE A 200 13.15 29.12 -7.14
CA ILE A 200 12.02 28.79 -8.04
C ILE A 200 11.49 30.03 -8.77
N GLY A 201 11.47 31.17 -8.08
CA GLY A 201 11.24 32.49 -8.65
C GLY A 201 11.64 33.57 -7.66
N SER A 202 12.05 34.73 -8.18
CA SER A 202 12.28 35.95 -7.40
C SER A 202 11.33 37.01 -7.93
N PHE A 203 10.46 37.52 -7.06
CA PHE A 203 9.39 38.45 -7.44
C PHE A 203 9.48 39.71 -6.60
N LEU A 204 9.35 40.87 -7.26
CA LEU A 204 9.20 42.17 -6.62
C LEU A 204 7.76 42.65 -6.83
N PHE A 205 6.98 42.69 -5.75
CA PHE A 205 5.58 43.12 -5.80
C PHE A 205 5.45 44.63 -5.57
N LEU A 206 5.04 45.37 -6.60
CA LEU A 206 4.82 46.82 -6.56
C LEU A 206 3.32 47.14 -6.59
N GLY A 207 2.88 48.17 -5.85
CA GLY A 207 1.47 48.60 -5.85
C GLY A 207 1.02 49.30 -4.56
N PRO A 208 -0.25 49.71 -4.45
CA PRO A 208 -0.80 50.33 -3.24
C PRO A 208 -0.88 49.34 -2.06
N THR A 209 -0.96 49.87 -0.84
CA THR A 209 -1.19 49.07 0.38
C THR A 209 -2.60 48.48 0.36
N GLY A 210 -2.77 47.28 0.95
CA GLY A 210 -4.07 46.58 0.97
C GLY A 210 -4.46 45.87 -0.34
N ALA A 211 -3.61 45.89 -1.38
CA ALA A 211 -3.90 45.28 -2.69
C ALA A 211 -3.77 43.73 -2.74
N GLY A 212 -3.56 43.06 -1.60
CA GLY A 212 -3.43 41.59 -1.54
C GLY A 212 -2.07 41.05 -2.00
N LYS A 213 -0.98 41.81 -1.81
CA LYS A 213 0.40 41.43 -2.16
C LYS A 213 1.09 40.54 -1.12
N SER A 214 0.47 40.35 0.06
CA SER A 214 0.99 39.59 1.20
C SER A 214 0.26 38.27 1.37
#